data_AF-A0A8J8F711-F1
#
_entry.id   AF-A0A8J8F711-F1
#
_cell.length_a   1.000
_cell.length_b   1.000
_cell.length_c   1.000
_cell.angle_alpha   90.00
_cell.angle_beta   90.00
_cell.angle_gamma   90.00
#
_symmetry.space_group_name_H-M   'P 1'
#
loop_
_entity.id
_entity.type
_entity.pdbx_description
1 polymer ?
#
loop_
_entity_poly.entity_id
_entity_poly.type
_entity_poly.pdbx_seq_one_letter_code
_entity_poly.pdbx_strand_id
1 'polypeptide(L)'
;MDIKLRLPLPEEQIFRYKAMDDILELTAQNPSTEFGNRDLQEMTGFGGPSVSKALSLLESMDLVIRRDSGNKTLYRINEQRLQEIDDPFLEIPQKEFREPLQRFIDRTSEGVASVAGIVCFGSVARGEADRVSDIDILVLVDDDTELVTARRAISDIIRELESEPIEGQRYEFEVFVESPESARRRGEDLQTIFQEGIILEESAILHEVKRDLFEGKNE
;
A
#
# COMPACT_ATOMS: atom_id res chain seq x y z
N MET A 1 17.69 -0.10 3.58
CA MET A 1 16.29 -0.54 3.37
C MET A 1 15.52 0.10 4.49
N ASP A 2 14.78 1.17 4.19
CA ASP A 2 13.97 1.90 5.18
C ASP A 2 12.62 1.18 5.28
N ILE A 3 12.28 0.68 6.47
CA ILE A 3 10.99 0.03 6.73
C ILE A 3 10.14 1.04 7.48
N LYS A 4 9.08 1.56 6.85
CA LYS A 4 8.12 2.49 7.48
C LYS A 4 6.96 1.70 8.06
N LEU A 5 6.91 1.58 9.38
CA LEU A 5 5.83 0.93 10.10
C LEU A 5 4.87 1.99 10.67
N ARG A 6 3.56 1.93 10.37
CA ARG A 6 2.55 2.74 11.09
C ARG A 6 1.77 1.85 12.04
N LEU A 7 1.94 2.06 13.34
CA LEU A 7 1.24 1.31 14.40
C LEU A 7 0.06 2.11 14.96
N PRO A 8 -1.09 1.48 15.24
CA PRO A 8 -2.16 2.11 16.02
C PRO A 8 -1.71 2.21 17.48
N LEU A 9 -1.40 3.42 17.96
CA LEU A 9 -0.92 3.65 19.32
C LEU A 9 -2.09 4.02 20.26
N PRO A 10 -2.38 3.25 21.32
CA PRO A 10 -3.18 3.75 22.45
C PRO A 10 -2.46 4.84 23.27
N GLU A 11 -3.24 5.77 23.83
CA GLU A 11 -2.84 7.07 24.43
C GLU A 11 -1.90 7.02 25.65
N GLU A 12 -1.43 5.86 26.14
CA GLU A 12 -0.64 5.78 27.38
C GLU A 12 0.84 5.35 27.21
N GLN A 13 1.72 6.32 27.49
CA GLN A 13 3.08 6.25 28.07
C GLN A 13 4.26 5.66 27.25
N ILE A 14 4.89 6.56 26.49
CA ILE A 14 6.32 6.81 26.13
C ILE A 14 7.42 5.73 26.40
N PHE A 15 7.35 4.86 27.41
CA PHE A 15 8.29 3.74 27.61
C PHE A 15 7.79 2.40 27.03
N ARG A 16 6.49 2.27 26.75
CA ARG A 16 5.86 1.03 26.30
C ARG A 16 6.13 0.68 24.84
N TYR A 17 6.38 1.70 24.00
CA TYR A 17 6.55 1.54 22.57
C TYR A 17 8.00 1.31 22.15
N LYS A 18 8.99 1.87 22.85
CA LYS A 18 10.38 1.75 22.40
C LYS A 18 10.90 0.31 22.35
N ALA A 19 10.57 -0.51 23.35
CA ALA A 19 10.91 -1.94 23.30
C ALA A 19 10.16 -2.70 22.21
N MET A 20 8.95 -2.24 21.86
CA MET A 20 8.15 -2.83 20.81
C MET A 20 8.66 -2.44 19.42
N ASP A 21 9.00 -1.17 19.23
CA ASP A 21 9.59 -0.60 18.02
C ASP A 21 10.95 -1.26 17.73
N ASP A 22 11.85 -1.33 18.72
CA ASP A 22 13.17 -1.95 18.54
C ASP A 22 13.05 -3.47 18.22
N ILE A 23 12.09 -4.18 18.82
CA ILE A 23 11.82 -5.59 18.49
C ILE A 23 11.24 -5.71 17.08
N LEU A 24 10.30 -4.84 16.69
CA LEU A 24 9.73 -4.83 15.35
C LEU A 24 10.77 -4.53 14.29
N GLU A 25 11.59 -3.49 14.48
CA GLU A 25 12.68 -3.16 13.57
C GLU A 25 13.65 -4.34 13.42
N LEU A 26 14.09 -4.91 14.54
CA LEU A 26 15.02 -6.03 14.53
C LEU A 26 14.45 -7.26 13.80
N THR A 27 13.20 -7.61 14.09
CA THR A 27 12.55 -8.78 13.49
C THR A 27 12.16 -8.54 12.03
N ALA A 28 11.80 -7.32 11.64
CA ALA A 28 11.51 -6.94 10.27
C ALA A 28 12.77 -6.91 9.40
N GLN A 29 13.93 -6.50 9.94
CA GLN A 29 15.22 -6.60 9.26
C GLN A 29 15.72 -8.04 9.10
N ASN A 30 15.14 -8.99 9.85
CA ASN A 30 15.55 -10.39 9.88
C ASN A 30 14.33 -11.33 9.81
N PRO A 31 13.50 -11.27 8.75
CA PRO A 31 12.15 -11.83 8.74
C PRO A 31 12.09 -13.35 8.95
N SER A 32 13.07 -14.07 8.39
CA SER A 32 13.17 -15.53 8.51
C SER A 32 13.93 -15.99 9.76
N THR A 33 14.40 -15.07 10.60
CA THR A 33 15.15 -15.39 11.84
C THR A 33 14.20 -15.53 13.02
N GLU A 34 14.49 -16.50 13.88
CA GLU A 34 13.73 -16.72 15.11
C GLU A 34 14.55 -16.30 16.31
N PHE A 35 13.94 -15.51 17.19
CA PHE A 35 14.59 -14.95 18.36
C PHE A 35 13.95 -15.50 19.63
N GLY A 36 14.77 -15.92 20.58
CA GLY A 36 14.34 -16.17 21.95
C GLY A 36 14.17 -14.86 22.71
N ASN A 37 13.43 -14.93 23.82
CA ASN A 37 13.25 -13.77 24.71
C ASN A 37 14.57 -13.21 25.25
N ARG A 38 15.58 -14.07 25.51
CA ARG A 38 16.92 -13.64 25.96
C ARG A 38 17.70 -12.95 24.84
N ASP A 39 17.63 -13.48 23.62
CA ASP A 39 18.29 -12.88 22.46
C ASP A 39 17.77 -11.45 22.23
N LEU A 40 16.45 -11.26 22.31
CA LEU A 40 15.82 -9.94 22.19
C LEU A 40 16.21 -9.00 23.33
N GLN A 41 16.33 -9.48 24.57
CA GLN A 41 16.84 -8.65 25.68
C GLN A 41 18.28 -8.18 25.44
N GLU A 42 19.15 -9.06 24.95
CA GLU A 42 20.55 -8.73 24.67
C GLU A 42 20.68 -7.76 23.49
N MET A 43 19.91 -7.95 22.43
CA MET A 43 19.99 -7.14 21.21
C MET A 43 19.33 -5.77 21.35
N THR A 44 18.23 -5.67 22.11
CA THR A 44 17.49 -4.41 22.31
C THR A 44 17.92 -3.66 23.58
N GLY A 45 18.64 -4.32 24.49
CA GLY A 45 19.07 -3.74 25.77
C GLY A 45 17.95 -3.55 26.80
N PHE A 46 16.72 -3.98 26.50
CA PHE A 46 15.59 -3.92 27.45
C PHE A 46 15.57 -5.12 28.39
N GLY A 47 15.06 -4.90 29.61
CA GLY A 47 14.87 -5.97 30.58
C GLY A 47 13.74 -6.95 30.20
N GLY A 48 13.84 -8.18 30.69
CA GLY A 48 12.89 -9.27 30.41
C GLY A 48 11.40 -8.95 30.57
N PRO A 49 10.94 -8.20 31.59
CA PRO A 49 9.54 -7.79 31.70
C PRO A 49 9.07 -6.90 30.53
N SER A 50 9.91 -5.96 30.07
CA SER A 50 9.59 -5.07 28.96
C SER A 50 9.54 -5.82 27.64
N VAL A 51 10.54 -6.67 27.38
CA VAL A 51 10.58 -7.53 26.18
C VAL A 51 9.38 -8.48 26.14
N SER A 52 9.07 -9.14 27.26
CA SER A 52 7.93 -10.06 27.33
C SER A 52 6.61 -9.33 27.10
N LYS A 53 6.44 -8.14 27.67
CA LYS A 53 5.23 -7.34 27.47
C LYS A 53 5.09 -6.86 26.04
N ALA A 54 6.18 -6.41 25.41
CA ALA A 54 6.21 -6.01 24.01
C ALA A 54 5.85 -7.20 23.09
N LEU A 55 6.47 -8.36 23.29
CA LEU A 55 6.16 -9.58 22.54
C LEU A 55 4.70 -9.99 22.68
N SER A 56 4.12 -9.95 23.89
CA SER A 56 2.70 -10.26 24.07
C SER A 56 1.78 -9.26 23.36
N LEU A 57 2.16 -7.97 23.30
CA LEU A 57 1.39 -6.97 22.57
C LEU A 57 1.49 -7.19 21.06
N LEU A 58 2.70 -7.40 20.54
CA LEU A 58 2.94 -7.69 19.13
C LEU A 58 2.23 -8.97 18.68
N GLU A 59 2.26 -10.02 19.50
CA GLU A 59 1.57 -11.28 19.25
C GLU A 59 0.04 -11.06 19.24
N SER A 60 -0.49 -10.23 20.14
CA SER A 60 -1.92 -9.89 20.14
C SER A 60 -2.38 -9.05 18.95
N MET A 61 -1.45 -8.31 18.34
CA MET A 61 -1.65 -7.56 17.09
C MET A 61 -1.31 -8.39 15.85
N ASP A 62 -0.96 -9.68 16.03
CA ASP A 62 -0.58 -10.60 14.95
C ASP A 62 0.66 -10.17 14.15
N LEU A 63 1.47 -9.24 14.70
CA LEU A 63 2.69 -8.73 14.06
C LEU A 63 3.90 -9.66 14.27
N VAL A 64 3.89 -10.47 15.33
CA VAL A 64 4.90 -11.52 15.55
C VAL A 64 4.20 -12.85 15.82
N ILE A 65 4.77 -13.92 15.31
CA ILE A 65 4.33 -15.29 15.52
C ILE A 65 5.19 -15.91 16.61
N ARG A 66 4.53 -16.48 17.61
CA ARG A 66 5.16 -17.30 18.64
C ARG A 66 5.21 -18.76 18.20
N ARG A 67 6.35 -19.41 18.40
CA ARG A 67 6.49 -20.87 18.30
C ARG A 67 7.23 -21.42 19.51
N ASP A 68 6.62 -22.39 20.18
CA ASP A 68 7.30 -23.16 21.21
C ASP A 68 8.05 -24.35 20.58
N SER A 69 9.34 -24.49 20.85
CA SER A 69 10.22 -25.56 20.36
C SER A 69 11.00 -26.15 21.53
N GLY A 70 10.55 -27.33 21.98
CA GLY A 70 11.06 -27.96 23.20
C GLY A 70 10.87 -27.05 24.41
N ASN A 71 11.96 -26.72 25.11
CA ASN A 71 11.93 -25.82 26.27
C ASN A 71 12.18 -24.34 25.91
N LYS A 72 12.18 -23.99 24.62
CA LYS A 72 12.41 -22.63 24.14
C LYS A 72 11.14 -22.07 23.53
N THR A 73 10.83 -20.82 23.84
CA THR A 73 9.85 -20.03 23.12
C THR A 73 10.59 -19.10 22.17
N LEU A 74 10.22 -19.18 20.89
CA LEU A 74 10.82 -18.43 19.80
C LEU A 74 9.78 -17.50 19.18
N TYR A 75 10.23 -16.34 18.73
CA TYR A 75 9.43 -15.30 18.12
C TYR A 75 10.04 -14.91 16.78
N ARG A 76 9.17 -14.67 15.81
CA ARG A 76 9.53 -14.24 14.45
C ARG A 76 8.47 -13.23 13.99
N ILE A 77 8.84 -12.29 13.12
CA ILE A 77 7.85 -11.40 12.51
C ILE A 77 6.82 -12.21 11.71
N ASN A 78 5.56 -11.81 11.73
CA ASN A 78 4.58 -12.38 10.82
C ASN A 78 4.84 -11.86 9.40
N GLU A 79 5.55 -12.65 8.59
CA GLU A 79 5.90 -12.27 7.21
C GLU A 79 4.65 -12.00 6.35
N GLN A 80 3.52 -12.64 6.62
CA GLN A 80 2.27 -12.35 5.93
C GLN A 80 1.77 -10.93 6.25
N ARG A 81 1.92 -10.48 7.50
CA ARG A 81 1.63 -9.09 7.87
C ARG A 81 2.61 -8.10 7.27
N LEU A 82 3.89 -8.44 7.14
CA LEU A 82 4.84 -7.57 6.43
C LEU A 82 4.44 -7.39 4.97
N GLN A 83 3.97 -8.45 4.31
CA GLN A 83 3.45 -8.38 2.93
C GLN A 83 2.12 -7.64 2.84
N GLU A 84 1.24 -7.78 3.84
CA GLU A 84 0.00 -6.99 3.94
C GLU A 84 0.26 -5.52 4.30
N ILE A 85 1.39 -5.17 4.94
CA ILE A 85 1.74 -3.78 5.28
C ILE A 85 2.10 -2.97 4.02
N ASP A 86 2.57 -3.64 2.97
CA ASP A 86 2.76 -3.07 1.63
C ASP A 86 1.54 -3.26 0.72
N ASP A 87 0.39 -3.74 1.23
CA ASP A 87 -0.85 -3.80 0.46
C ASP A 87 -1.43 -2.37 0.31
N PRO A 88 -1.35 -1.76 -0.88
CA PRO A 88 -1.81 -0.39 -1.07
C PRO A 88 -3.33 -0.27 -0.88
N PHE A 89 -4.08 -1.38 -0.97
CA PHE A 89 -5.52 -1.37 -0.70
C PHE A 89 -5.86 -1.12 0.78
N LEU A 90 -4.91 -1.36 1.70
CA LEU A 90 -5.10 -1.01 3.11
C LEU A 90 -5.09 0.51 3.34
N GLU A 91 -4.44 1.30 2.47
CA GLU A 91 -4.46 2.76 2.53
C GLU A 91 -5.82 3.36 2.15
N ILE A 92 -6.64 2.62 1.39
CA ILE A 92 -7.98 3.06 1.00
C ILE A 92 -8.86 3.10 2.25
N PRO A 93 -9.34 4.29 2.68
CA PRO A 93 -10.06 4.44 3.95
C PRO A 93 -11.39 3.69 3.99
N GLN A 94 -12.07 3.61 2.85
CA GLN A 94 -13.42 3.07 2.70
C GLN A 94 -13.39 1.67 2.09
N LYS A 95 -13.75 0.66 2.88
CA LYS A 95 -13.57 -0.76 2.53
C LYS A 95 -14.38 -1.18 1.31
N GLU A 96 -15.56 -0.59 1.13
CA GLU A 96 -16.46 -0.87 0.02
C GLU A 96 -15.84 -0.60 -1.36
N PHE A 97 -14.85 0.30 -1.46
CA PHE A 97 -14.17 0.61 -2.72
C PHE A 97 -12.96 -0.28 -3.01
N ARG A 98 -12.53 -1.12 -2.05
CA ARG A 98 -11.35 -1.97 -2.22
C ARG A 98 -11.57 -3.08 -3.26
N GLU A 99 -12.70 -3.79 -3.19
CA GLU A 99 -13.01 -4.85 -4.16
C GLU A 99 -13.20 -4.30 -5.58
N PRO A 100 -13.95 -3.22 -5.83
CA PRO A 100 -14.03 -2.58 -7.16
C PRO A 100 -12.65 -2.22 -7.72
N LEU A 101 -11.78 -1.59 -6.92
CA LEU A 101 -10.43 -1.23 -7.34
C LEU A 101 -9.57 -2.46 -7.62
N GLN A 102 -9.71 -3.53 -6.83
CA GLN A 102 -8.96 -4.76 -7.04
C GLN A 102 -9.35 -5.44 -8.35
N ARG A 103 -10.65 -5.51 -8.65
CA ARG A 103 -11.12 -6.02 -9.95
C ARG A 103 -10.63 -5.15 -11.11
N PHE A 104 -10.62 -3.83 -10.94
CA PHE A 104 -10.09 -2.93 -11.96
C PHE A 104 -8.62 -3.23 -12.29
N ILE A 105 -7.80 -3.40 -11.25
CA ILE A 105 -6.38 -3.72 -11.39
C ILE A 105 -6.20 -5.09 -12.05
N ASP A 106 -6.89 -6.12 -11.58
CA ASP A 106 -6.80 -7.47 -12.14
C ASP A 106 -7.13 -7.46 -13.65
N ARG A 107 -8.23 -6.82 -14.04
CA ARG A 107 -8.63 -6.71 -15.46
C ARG A 107 -7.65 -5.89 -16.29
N THR A 108 -7.10 -4.84 -15.70
CA THR A 108 -6.11 -3.97 -16.38
C THR A 108 -4.81 -4.74 -16.63
N SER A 109 -4.32 -5.48 -15.65
CA SER A 109 -3.11 -6.30 -15.76
C SER A 109 -3.28 -7.48 -16.72
N GLU A 110 -4.50 -7.98 -16.92
CA GLU A 110 -4.83 -8.99 -17.94
C GLU A 110 -5.01 -8.41 -19.35
N GLY A 111 -5.61 -7.21 -19.46
CA GLY A 111 -6.08 -6.62 -20.72
C GLY A 111 -5.18 -5.56 -21.34
N VAL A 112 -4.21 -5.03 -20.59
CA VAL A 112 -3.32 -3.94 -21.02
C VAL A 112 -1.87 -4.42 -20.94
N ALA A 113 -1.19 -4.46 -22.07
CA ALA A 113 0.12 -5.10 -22.18
C ALA A 113 1.27 -4.39 -21.42
N SER A 114 1.12 -3.09 -21.13
CA SER A 114 2.22 -2.26 -20.61
C SER A 114 1.69 -1.13 -19.73
N VAL A 115 1.52 -1.44 -18.44
CA VAL A 115 1.10 -0.49 -17.41
C VAL A 115 2.29 -0.16 -16.53
N ALA A 116 2.68 1.11 -16.54
CA ALA A 116 3.74 1.66 -15.71
C ALA A 116 3.27 1.94 -14.28
N GLY A 117 1.97 2.13 -14.07
CA GLY A 117 1.41 2.22 -12.73
C GLY A 117 -0.05 2.64 -12.69
N ILE A 118 -0.65 2.46 -11.51
CA ILE A 118 -2.06 2.73 -11.26
C ILE A 118 -2.17 3.52 -9.95
N VAL A 119 -2.92 4.60 -9.96
CA VAL A 119 -3.13 5.47 -8.80
C VAL A 119 -4.63 5.72 -8.62
N CYS A 120 -5.17 5.42 -7.45
CA CYS A 120 -6.51 5.87 -7.06
C CYS A 120 -6.42 7.25 -6.42
N PHE A 121 -7.26 8.19 -6.82
CA PHE A 121 -7.26 9.54 -6.25
C PHE A 121 -8.69 10.02 -5.98
N GLY A 122 -8.85 11.32 -5.76
CA GLY A 122 -10.17 11.92 -5.63
C GLY A 122 -10.85 11.57 -4.31
N SER A 123 -12.17 11.42 -4.33
CA SER A 123 -12.98 11.27 -3.11
C SER A 123 -12.69 9.97 -2.37
N VAL A 124 -12.43 8.86 -3.09
CA VAL A 124 -12.14 7.54 -2.52
C VAL A 124 -10.81 7.55 -1.77
N ALA A 125 -9.75 8.10 -2.38
CA ALA A 125 -8.44 8.21 -1.74
C ALA A 125 -8.47 9.11 -0.50
N ARG A 126 -9.30 10.16 -0.51
CA ARG A 126 -9.50 11.08 0.64
C ARG A 126 -10.42 10.52 1.72
N GLY A 127 -11.13 9.42 1.45
CA GLY A 127 -12.12 8.83 2.37
C GLY A 127 -13.41 9.65 2.49
N GLU A 128 -13.71 10.46 1.48
CA GLU A 128 -14.87 11.36 1.41
C GLU A 128 -15.95 10.87 0.43
N ALA A 129 -15.74 9.73 -0.23
CA ALA A 129 -16.66 9.22 -1.24
C ALA A 129 -18.01 8.82 -0.63
N ASP A 130 -19.09 9.13 -1.34
CA ASP A 130 -20.43 8.63 -1.04
C ASP A 130 -20.86 7.60 -2.10
N ARG A 131 -22.12 7.12 -2.00
CA ARG A 131 -22.64 6.05 -2.87
C ARG A 131 -22.86 6.45 -4.33
N VAL A 132 -22.76 7.74 -4.64
CA VAL A 132 -22.89 8.27 -6.01
C VAL A 132 -21.55 8.83 -6.50
N SER A 133 -20.48 8.66 -5.73
CA SER A 133 -19.15 9.08 -6.10
C SER A 133 -18.52 8.07 -7.04
N ASP A 134 -17.90 8.58 -8.10
CA ASP A 134 -17.14 7.79 -9.05
C ASP A 134 -15.78 7.42 -8.45
N ILE A 135 -15.21 6.31 -8.92
CA ILE A 135 -13.87 5.87 -8.54
C ILE A 135 -12.87 6.49 -9.52
N ASP A 136 -12.15 7.53 -9.07
CA ASP A 136 -11.13 8.23 -9.85
C ASP A 136 -9.82 7.44 -9.91
N ILE A 137 -9.35 7.11 -11.12
CA ILE A 137 -8.13 6.32 -11.33
C ILE A 137 -7.25 6.96 -12.41
N LEU A 138 -5.95 7.05 -12.14
CA LEU A 138 -4.92 7.34 -13.13
C LEU A 138 -4.22 6.03 -13.49
N VAL A 139 -4.18 5.71 -14.78
CA VAL A 139 -3.36 4.64 -15.35
C VAL A 139 -2.24 5.28 -16.17
N LEU A 140 -1.00 5.00 -15.77
CA LEU A 140 0.18 5.38 -16.55
C LEU A 140 0.60 4.17 -17.40
N VAL A 141 0.77 4.37 -18.70
CA VAL A 141 1.39 3.37 -19.58
C VAL A 141 2.89 3.59 -19.71
N ASP A 142 3.62 2.59 -20.19
CA ASP A 142 5.10 2.66 -20.32
C ASP A 142 5.55 3.77 -21.28
N ASP A 143 4.83 3.93 -22.40
CA ASP A 143 5.16 4.94 -23.42
C ASP A 143 3.94 5.44 -24.21
N ASP A 144 4.15 6.53 -24.94
CA ASP A 144 3.14 7.23 -25.75
C ASP A 144 2.54 6.42 -26.89
N THR A 145 3.26 5.41 -27.40
CA THR A 145 2.78 4.61 -28.55
C THR A 145 1.62 3.71 -28.16
N GLU A 146 1.58 3.27 -26.90
CA GLU A 146 0.53 2.40 -26.36
C GLU A 146 -0.70 3.17 -25.85
N LEU A 147 -0.61 4.49 -25.74
CA LEU A 147 -1.65 5.34 -25.12
C LEU A 147 -3.05 5.14 -25.75
N VAL A 148 -3.14 5.05 -27.07
CA VAL A 148 -4.42 4.89 -27.78
C VAL A 148 -4.99 3.49 -27.57
N THR A 149 -4.14 2.46 -27.59
CA THR A 149 -4.54 1.07 -27.39
C THR A 149 -5.00 0.85 -25.95
N ALA A 150 -4.23 1.35 -24.98
CA ALA A 150 -4.57 1.28 -23.56
C ALA A 150 -5.88 1.99 -23.26
N ARG A 151 -6.12 3.20 -23.79
CA ARG A 151 -7.41 3.90 -23.62
C ARG A 151 -8.61 3.07 -24.09
N ARG A 152 -8.47 2.35 -25.20
CA ARG A 152 -9.53 1.47 -25.72
C ARG A 152 -9.75 0.27 -24.79
N ALA A 153 -8.68 -0.42 -24.41
CA ALA A 153 -8.75 -1.56 -23.51
C ALA A 153 -9.36 -1.18 -22.16
N ILE A 154 -8.89 -0.09 -21.54
CA ILE A 154 -9.46 0.46 -20.30
C ILE A 154 -10.93 0.83 -20.46
N SER A 155 -11.34 1.44 -21.58
CA SER A 155 -12.75 1.76 -21.83
C SER A 155 -13.63 0.50 -21.89
N ASP A 156 -13.12 -0.60 -22.44
CA ASP A 156 -13.85 -1.87 -22.50
C ASP A 156 -13.90 -2.54 -21.12
N ILE A 157 -12.80 -2.51 -20.36
CA ILE A 157 -12.74 -2.99 -18.97
C ILE A 157 -13.75 -2.24 -18.08
N ILE A 158 -13.81 -0.91 -18.16
CA ILE A 158 -14.76 -0.10 -17.38
C ILE A 158 -16.19 -0.53 -17.67
N ARG A 159 -16.56 -0.67 -18.96
CA ARG A 159 -17.92 -1.10 -19.34
C ARG A 159 -18.29 -2.45 -18.77
N GLU A 160 -17.34 -3.39 -18.73
CA GLU A 160 -17.55 -4.70 -18.13
C GLU A 160 -17.77 -4.58 -16.62
N LEU A 161 -16.88 -3.87 -15.92
CA LEU A 161 -16.96 -3.68 -14.46
C LEU A 161 -18.24 -2.96 -14.03
N GLU A 162 -18.64 -1.89 -14.72
CA GLU A 162 -19.86 -1.13 -14.42
C GLU A 162 -21.14 -1.96 -14.65
N SER A 163 -21.05 -3.01 -15.47
CA SER A 163 -22.15 -3.94 -15.71
C SER A 163 -22.28 -5.03 -14.65
N GLU A 164 -21.24 -5.26 -13.84
CA GLU A 164 -21.13 -6.31 -12.83
C GLU A 164 -21.30 -5.74 -11.41
N PRO A 165 -22.50 -5.79 -10.81
CA PRO A 165 -22.69 -5.28 -9.46
C PRO A 165 -21.92 -6.11 -8.43
N ILE A 166 -21.28 -5.42 -7.49
CA ILE A 166 -20.57 -6.01 -6.35
C ILE A 166 -21.45 -5.80 -5.12
N GLU A 167 -21.81 -6.90 -4.46
CA GLU A 167 -22.75 -6.90 -3.33
C GLU A 167 -24.08 -6.16 -3.62
N GLY A 168 -24.50 -6.12 -4.88
CA GLY A 168 -25.73 -5.44 -5.33
C GLY A 168 -25.59 -3.94 -5.58
N GLN A 169 -24.39 -3.37 -5.42
CA GLN A 169 -24.06 -1.99 -5.74
C GLN A 169 -23.32 -1.92 -7.09
N ARG A 170 -23.62 -0.88 -7.88
CA ARG A 170 -22.84 -0.53 -9.08
C ARG A 170 -21.84 0.55 -8.72
N TYR A 171 -20.65 0.45 -9.29
CA TYR A 171 -19.58 1.42 -9.15
C TYR A 171 -19.27 1.98 -10.52
N GLU A 172 -19.12 3.30 -10.61
CA GLU A 172 -18.75 4.02 -11.82
C GLU A 172 -17.27 4.39 -11.72
N PHE A 173 -16.56 4.37 -12.84
CA PHE A 173 -15.12 4.60 -12.87
C PHE A 173 -14.77 5.79 -13.78
N GLU A 174 -14.09 6.80 -13.22
CA GLU A 174 -13.51 7.88 -14.00
C GLU A 174 -12.00 7.64 -14.16
N VAL A 175 -11.59 7.18 -15.34
CA VAL A 175 -10.20 6.75 -15.58
C VAL A 175 -9.47 7.68 -16.55
N PHE A 176 -8.34 8.21 -16.09
CA PHE A 176 -7.39 8.95 -16.90
C PHE A 176 -6.26 8.03 -17.31
N VAL A 177 -6.02 7.91 -18.62
CA VAL A 177 -4.88 7.16 -19.15
C VAL A 177 -3.87 8.16 -19.71
N GLU A 178 -2.66 8.12 -19.17
CA GLU A 178 -1.54 8.98 -19.53
C GLU A 178 -0.29 8.16 -19.87
N SER A 179 0.59 8.74 -20.68
CA SER A 179 1.96 8.29 -20.93
C SER A 179 2.93 9.20 -20.17
N PRO A 180 4.23 8.88 -20.09
CA PRO A 180 5.21 9.78 -19.49
C PRO A 180 5.27 11.17 -20.16
N GLU A 181 5.12 11.27 -21.48
CA GLU A 181 5.12 12.57 -22.16
C GLU A 181 3.81 13.34 -21.90
N SER A 182 2.66 12.68 -21.98
CA SER A 182 1.37 13.36 -21.76
C SER A 182 1.21 13.77 -20.30
N ALA A 183 1.72 12.97 -19.37
CA ALA A 183 1.80 13.29 -17.94
C ALA A 183 2.56 14.59 -17.68
N ARG A 184 3.75 14.73 -18.29
CA ARG A 184 4.56 15.96 -18.19
C ARG A 184 3.86 17.18 -18.77
N ARG A 185 3.14 17.01 -19.89
CA ARG A 185 2.36 18.11 -20.49
C ARG A 185 1.21 18.59 -19.60
N ARG A 186 0.60 17.68 -18.84
CA ARG A 186 -0.50 18.01 -17.93
C ARG A 186 -0.01 18.73 -16.67
N GLY A 187 1.22 18.48 -16.23
CA GLY A 187 1.90 19.29 -15.22
C GLY A 187 1.18 19.33 -13.87
N GLU A 188 0.69 20.50 -13.49
CA GLU A 188 0.12 20.79 -12.15
C GLU A 188 -1.09 19.92 -11.79
N ASP A 189 -1.95 19.59 -12.75
CA ASP A 189 -3.12 18.74 -12.48
C ASP A 189 -2.68 17.33 -12.06
N LEU A 190 -1.67 16.78 -12.73
CA LEU A 190 -1.15 15.45 -12.41
C LEU A 190 -0.33 15.46 -11.12
N GLN A 191 0.34 16.59 -10.82
CA GLN A 191 1.00 16.77 -9.54
C GLN A 191 0.02 16.67 -8.37
N THR A 192 -1.18 17.24 -8.52
CA THR A 192 -2.24 17.14 -7.50
C THR A 192 -2.71 15.70 -7.31
N ILE A 193 -2.91 14.96 -8.41
CA ILE A 193 -3.25 13.53 -8.38
C ILE A 193 -2.19 12.73 -7.60
N PHE A 194 -0.90 12.97 -7.82
CA PHE A 194 0.16 12.26 -7.08
C PHE A 194 0.34 12.70 -5.62
N GLN A 195 -0.16 13.89 -5.23
CA GLN A 195 -0.11 14.34 -3.83
C GLN A 195 -1.23 13.72 -3.00
N GLU A 196 -2.42 13.57 -3.59
CA GLU A 196 -3.62 13.11 -2.90
C GLU A 196 -3.90 11.62 -3.15
N GLY A 197 -3.31 11.04 -4.19
CA GLY A 197 -3.58 9.68 -4.62
C GLY A 197 -2.81 8.60 -3.87
N ILE A 198 -3.44 7.44 -3.79
CA ILE A 198 -2.89 6.18 -3.29
C ILE A 198 -2.34 5.42 -4.49
N ILE A 199 -1.06 5.09 -4.48
CA ILE A 199 -0.41 4.32 -5.55
C ILE A 199 -0.73 2.85 -5.33
N LEU A 200 -1.43 2.24 -6.29
CA LEU A 200 -1.87 0.85 -6.24
C LEU A 200 -0.94 -0.08 -7.01
N GLU A 201 -0.28 0.42 -8.06
CA GLU A 201 0.84 -0.25 -8.74
C GLU A 201 1.92 0.79 -9.08
N GLU A 202 3.18 0.47 -8.79
CA GLU A 202 4.33 1.34 -9.08
C GLU A 202 5.41 0.59 -9.87
N SER A 203 5.78 1.11 -11.04
CA SER A 203 7.01 0.74 -11.74
C SER A 203 8.08 1.84 -11.62
N ALA A 204 9.30 1.52 -12.07
CA ALA A 204 10.36 2.52 -12.20
C ALA A 204 9.96 3.72 -13.08
N ILE A 205 9.12 3.52 -14.10
CA ILE A 205 8.66 4.59 -14.99
C ILE A 205 7.73 5.55 -14.23
N LEU A 206 6.78 5.02 -13.45
CA LEU A 206 5.91 5.86 -12.60
C LEU A 206 6.75 6.68 -11.61
N HIS A 207 7.75 6.04 -11.01
CA HIS A 207 8.66 6.69 -10.07
C HIS A 207 9.40 7.87 -10.71
N GLU A 208 9.92 7.70 -11.92
CA GLU A 208 10.60 8.76 -12.68
C GLU A 208 9.65 9.89 -13.07
N VAL A 209 8.46 9.58 -13.59
CA VAL A 209 7.45 10.59 -13.93
C VAL A 209 7.07 11.42 -12.71
N LYS A 210 6.83 10.76 -11.58
CA LYS A 210 6.55 11.43 -10.30
C LYS A 210 7.69 12.36 -9.93
N ARG A 211 8.93 11.86 -9.87
CA ARG A 211 10.10 12.66 -9.52
C ARG A 211 10.19 13.91 -10.39
N ASP A 212 10.09 13.76 -11.70
CA ASP A 212 10.28 14.86 -12.65
C ASP A 212 9.17 15.94 -12.52
N LEU A 213 7.93 15.56 -12.17
CA LEU A 213 6.84 16.49 -11.89
C LEU A 213 7.06 17.30 -10.60
N PHE A 214 7.74 16.74 -9.60
CA PHE A 214 8.05 17.44 -8.35
C PHE A 214 9.39 18.21 -8.39
N GLU A 215 10.35 17.77 -9.20
CA GLU A 215 11.66 18.42 -9.37
C GLU A 215 11.65 19.60 -10.35
N GLY A 216 10.69 19.66 -11.28
CA GLY A 216 10.51 20.78 -12.22
C GLY A 216 10.20 22.15 -11.60
N LYS A 217 10.21 22.28 -10.27
CA LYS A 217 10.06 23.55 -9.51
C LYS A 217 11.39 24.28 -9.21
N ASN A 218 12.53 23.79 -9.70
CA ASN A 218 13.84 24.42 -9.50
C ASN A 218 14.37 25.11 -10.78
N GLU A 219 13.60 26.01 -11.40
CA GLU A 219 14.13 27.03 -12.34
C GLU A 219 13.45 28.38 -12.14
#